data_AF-I2CRU2-F1
#
_entry.id   AF-I2CRU2-F1
#
_cell.length_a   1.000
_cell.length_b   1.000
_cell.length_c   1.000
_cell.angle_alpha   90.00
_cell.angle_beta   90.00
_cell.angle_gamma   90.00
#
_symmetry.space_group_name_H-M   'P 1'
#
loop_
_entity.id
_entity.type
_entity.pdbx_description
1 polymer ?
#
loop_
_entity_poly.entity_id
_entity_poly.type
_entity_poly.pdbx_seq_one_letter_code
_entity_poly.pdbx_strand_id
1 'polypeptide(L)'
;MRVLPKHNHGKWDVRLKLLGVGLLIYAAWDLFEGEVFKVLFSPFLSTAPVIGAKAGTLWEWYFRTSLDHWSTLLGMIFALNFPMATRWLTKLE
;
A
#
# COMPACT_ATOMS: atom_id res chain seq x y z
N MET A 1 -4.60 -14.15 -2.79
CA MET A 1 -5.39 -12.89 -2.80
C MET A 1 -6.87 -13.25 -3.00
N ARG A 2 -7.83 -12.55 -2.39
CA ARG A 2 -9.28 -12.86 -2.59
C ARG A 2 -9.87 -12.22 -3.85
N VAL A 3 -9.20 -11.21 -4.40
CA VAL A 3 -9.62 -10.49 -5.62
C VAL A 3 -9.18 -11.26 -6.87
N LEU A 4 -10.14 -11.53 -7.76
CA LEU A 4 -9.94 -12.22 -9.05
C LEU A 4 -9.14 -13.54 -8.90
N PRO A 5 -9.67 -14.55 -8.18
CA PRO A 5 -8.94 -15.75 -7.77
C PRO A 5 -8.37 -16.57 -8.93
N LYS A 6 -9.05 -16.58 -10.08
CA LYS A 6 -8.60 -17.28 -11.30
C LYS A 6 -7.22 -16.80 -11.79
N HIS A 7 -6.89 -15.54 -11.54
CA HIS A 7 -5.65 -14.88 -11.98
C HIS A 7 -4.61 -14.75 -10.84
N ASN A 8 -4.61 -15.68 -9.87
CA ASN A 8 -3.68 -15.63 -8.74
C ASN A 8 -2.56 -16.65 -8.81
N HIS A 9 -2.62 -17.58 -9.75
CA HIS A 9 -1.66 -18.67 -9.87
C HIS A 9 -0.72 -18.49 -11.07
N GLY A 10 -1.07 -17.60 -12.02
CA GLY A 10 -0.22 -17.24 -13.15
C GLY A 10 0.97 -16.38 -12.71
N LYS A 11 2.16 -16.71 -13.21
CA LYS A 11 3.40 -15.95 -12.94
C LYS A 11 3.28 -14.48 -13.31
N TRP A 12 2.69 -14.20 -14.48
CA TRP A 12 2.52 -12.83 -14.98
C TRP A 12 1.33 -12.13 -14.33
N ASP A 13 0.24 -12.84 -14.09
CA ASP A 13 -0.97 -12.27 -13.47
C ASP A 13 -0.68 -11.68 -12.09
N VAL A 14 0.06 -12.41 -11.25
CA VAL A 14 0.42 -11.93 -9.91
C VAL A 14 1.35 -10.73 -9.98
N ARG A 15 2.31 -10.74 -10.91
CA ARG A 15 3.25 -9.61 -11.10
C ARG A 15 2.55 -8.36 -11.59
N LEU A 16 1.62 -8.49 -12.54
CA LEU A 16 0.81 -7.38 -13.03
C LEU A 16 -0.10 -6.83 -11.92
N LYS A 17 -0.66 -7.70 -11.07
CA LYS A 17 -1.43 -7.25 -9.90
C LYS A 17 -0.57 -6.49 -8.89
N LEU A 18 0.62 -6.99 -8.57
CA LEU A 18 1.55 -6.29 -7.69
C LEU A 18 2.00 -4.96 -8.29
N LEU A 19 2.29 -4.93 -9.60
CA LEU A 19 2.62 -3.69 -10.30
C LEU A 19 1.47 -2.70 -10.25
N GLY A 20 0.24 -3.14 -10.52
CA GLY A 20 -0.95 -2.31 -10.43
C GLY A 20 -1.14 -1.71 -9.03
N VAL A 21 -0.99 -2.53 -7.98
CA VAL A 21 -1.09 -2.02 -6.60
C VAL A 21 0.06 -1.05 -6.28
N GLY A 22 1.29 -1.35 -6.70
CA GLY A 22 2.43 -0.45 -6.53
C GLY A 22 2.24 0.89 -7.24
N LEU A 23 1.72 0.88 -8.48
CA LEU A 23 1.38 2.09 -9.22
C LEU A 23 0.26 2.89 -8.55
N LEU A 24 -0.74 2.23 -7.97
CA LEU A 24 -1.80 2.91 -7.21
C LEU A 24 -1.25 3.57 -5.94
N ILE A 25 -0.39 2.88 -5.20
CA ILE A 25 0.27 3.42 -4.00
C ILE A 25 1.14 4.63 -4.39
N TYR A 26 1.98 4.47 -5.40
CA TYR A 26 2.82 5.56 -5.92
C TYR A 26 1.97 6.75 -6.40
N ALA A 27 0.92 6.50 -7.19
CA ALA A 27 0.05 7.55 -7.70
C ALA A 27 -0.67 8.32 -6.59
N ALA A 28 -1.09 7.63 -5.52
CA ALA A 28 -1.80 8.27 -4.43
C ALA A 28 -0.88 9.06 -3.49
N TRP A 29 0.28 8.51 -3.10
CA TRP A 29 1.13 9.12 -2.06
C TRP A 29 2.37 9.86 -2.58
N ASP A 30 3.02 9.38 -3.65
CA ASP A 30 4.31 9.94 -4.11
C ASP A 30 4.16 10.89 -5.31
N LEU A 31 3.13 10.70 -6.14
CA LEU A 31 2.92 11.52 -7.32
C LEU A 31 2.55 12.95 -6.93
N PHE A 32 3.21 13.92 -7.57
CA PHE A 32 3.04 15.35 -7.29
C PHE A 32 3.19 15.67 -5.79
N GLU A 33 4.13 15.03 -5.09
CA GLU A 33 4.39 15.28 -3.66
C GLU A 33 3.15 15.06 -2.75
N GLY A 34 2.27 14.15 -3.14
CA GLY A 34 1.08 13.77 -2.37
C GLY A 34 -0.13 14.66 -2.58
N GLU A 35 -0.12 15.56 -3.58
CA GLU A 35 -1.31 16.34 -3.95
C GLU A 35 -2.49 15.45 -4.37
N VAL A 36 -2.22 14.30 -4.98
CA VAL A 36 -3.26 13.32 -5.34
C VAL A 36 -4.00 12.82 -4.09
N PHE A 37 -3.27 12.47 -3.03
CA PHE A 37 -3.87 12.10 -1.75
C PHE A 37 -4.74 13.25 -1.21
N LYS A 38 -4.21 14.48 -1.18
CA LYS A 38 -4.94 15.63 -0.63
C LYS A 38 -6.25 15.86 -1.37
N VAL A 39 -6.25 15.78 -2.70
CA VAL A 39 -7.47 15.92 -3.51
C VAL A 39 -8.47 14.79 -3.24
N LEU A 40 -8.02 13.52 -3.26
CA LEU A 40 -8.87 12.35 -3.04
C LEU A 40 -9.53 12.35 -1.65
N PHE A 41 -8.81 12.78 -0.62
CA PHE A 41 -9.26 12.71 0.77
C PHE A 41 -9.81 14.03 1.32
N SER A 42 -9.67 15.16 0.60
CA SER A 42 -10.26 16.45 0.98
C SER A 42 -11.78 16.46 1.23
N PRO A 43 -12.62 15.63 0.58
CA PRO A 43 -14.05 15.56 0.92
C PRO A 43 -14.31 14.94 2.29
N PHE A 44 -13.37 14.16 2.83
CA PHE A 44 -13.53 13.40 4.07
C PHE A 44 -12.72 13.96 5.24
N LEU A 45 -11.63 14.67 4.96
CA LEU A 45 -10.69 15.18 5.95
C LEU A 45 -10.59 16.71 5.86
N SER A 46 -10.51 17.35 7.02
CA SER A 46 -10.50 18.80 7.14
C SER A 46 -9.08 19.33 7.29
N THR A 47 -8.86 20.56 6.81
CA THR A 47 -7.65 21.34 7.07
C THR A 47 -7.75 22.17 8.35
N ALA A 48 -8.92 22.22 9.00
CA ALA A 48 -9.11 22.96 10.25
C ALA A 48 -8.38 22.27 11.42
N PRO A 49 -7.70 23.04 12.30
CA PRO A 49 -6.98 22.48 13.43
C PRO A 49 -7.94 21.84 14.44
N VAL A 50 -7.62 20.63 14.88
CA VAL A 50 -8.35 19.90 15.91
C VAL A 50 -7.37 19.48 17.02
N ILE A 51 -7.85 19.21 18.23
CA ILE A 51 -7.02 18.67 19.31
C ILE A 51 -6.36 17.37 18.82
N GLY A 52 -5.03 17.34 18.76
CA GLY A 52 -4.24 16.23 18.21
C GLY A 52 -3.90 16.33 16.71
N ALA A 53 -4.43 17.32 16.00
CA ALA A 53 -4.15 17.59 14.58
C ALA A 53 -4.01 19.10 14.33
N LYS A 54 -2.86 19.67 14.70
CA LYS A 54 -2.63 21.12 14.64
C LYS A 54 -2.56 21.67 13.21
N ALA A 55 -2.15 20.84 12.25
CA ALA A 55 -2.10 21.17 10.82
C ALA A 55 -3.36 20.71 10.06
N GLY A 56 -4.42 20.33 10.78
CA GLY A 56 -5.63 19.75 10.21
C GLY A 56 -5.56 18.23 10.08
N THR A 57 -6.72 17.58 10.07
CA THR A 57 -6.80 16.12 10.00
C THR A 57 -6.29 15.58 8.66
N LEU A 58 -6.44 16.32 7.57
CA LEU A 58 -5.94 15.91 6.25
C LEU A 58 -4.42 15.70 6.25
N TRP A 59 -3.67 16.65 6.82
CA TRP A 59 -2.21 16.59 6.85
C TRP A 59 -1.70 15.48 7.77
N GLU A 60 -2.29 15.33 8.96
CA GLU A 60 -1.90 14.26 9.90
C GLU A 60 -2.10 12.86 9.32
N TRP A 61 -3.24 12.66 8.63
CA TRP A 61 -3.54 11.40 7.96
C TRP A 61 -2.58 11.14 6.79
N TYR A 62 -2.31 12.16 5.98
CA TYR A 62 -1.30 12.05 4.92
C TYR A 62 0.06 11.69 5.50
N PHE A 63 0.51 12.39 6.54
CA PHE A 63 1.81 12.15 7.18
C PHE A 63 1.93 10.70 7.68
N ARG A 64 0.97 10.24 8.49
CA ARG A 64 1.00 8.88 9.07
C ARG A 64 0.92 7.80 7.98
N THR A 65 0.06 7.97 6.99
CA THR A 65 -0.09 6.98 5.91
C THR A 65 1.08 7.00 4.93
N SER A 66 1.72 8.16 4.69
CA SER A 66 2.92 8.25 3.86
C SER A 66 4.12 7.52 4.47
N LEU A 67 4.13 7.30 5.79
CA LEU A 67 5.21 6.53 6.41
C LEU A 67 5.06 5.03 6.12
N ASP A 68 3.82 4.55 6.03
CA ASP A 68 3.50 3.12 5.93
C ASP A 68 2.91 2.68 4.58
N HIS A 69 2.72 3.57 3.60
CA HIS A 69 2.03 3.24 2.35
C HIS A 69 2.66 2.07 1.56
N TRP A 70 4.00 1.91 1.59
CA TRP A 70 4.69 0.78 0.97
C TRP A 70 4.59 -0.54 1.74
N SER A 71 4.27 -0.50 3.04
CA SER A 71 4.20 -1.68 3.91
C SER A 71 3.22 -2.73 3.36
N THR A 72 2.11 -2.28 2.78
CA THR A 72 1.09 -3.16 2.19
C THR A 72 1.66 -3.93 0.99
N LEU A 73 2.40 -3.25 0.10
CA LEU A 73 3.02 -3.88 -1.06
C LEU A 73 4.09 -4.90 -0.63
N LEU A 74 4.95 -4.51 0.29
CA LEU A 74 6.00 -5.38 0.83
C LEU A 74 5.41 -6.61 1.53
N GLY A 75 4.35 -6.43 2.32
CA GLY A 75 3.63 -7.52 2.97
C GLY A 75 3.03 -8.52 1.96
N MET A 76 2.48 -8.04 0.84
CA MET A 76 2.00 -8.92 -0.23
C MET A 76 3.13 -9.70 -0.91
N ILE A 77 4.26 -9.04 -1.20
CA ILE A 77 5.45 -9.69 -1.77
C ILE A 77 5.97 -10.76 -0.82
N PHE A 78 6.07 -10.45 0.47
CA PHE A 78 6.49 -11.41 1.50
C PHE A 78 5.54 -12.61 1.55
N ALA A 79 4.24 -12.38 1.62
CA ALA A 79 3.23 -13.46 1.69
C ALA A 79 3.29 -14.39 0.47
N LEU A 80 3.60 -13.87 -0.72
CA LEU A 80 3.76 -14.68 -1.94
C LEU A 80 5.01 -15.57 -1.89
N ASN A 81 6.09 -15.08 -1.31
CA ASN A 81 7.36 -15.81 -1.20
C ASN A 81 7.43 -16.72 0.04
N PHE A 82 6.54 -16.52 1.01
CA PHE A 82 6.54 -17.25 2.27
C PHE A 82 6.57 -18.78 2.10
N PRO A 83 5.72 -19.43 1.25
CA PRO A 83 5.78 -20.88 1.08
C PRO A 83 7.11 -21.39 0.53
N MET A 84 7.77 -20.60 -0.32
CA MET A 84 9.10 -20.93 -0.85
C MET A 84 10.16 -20.82 0.24
N ALA A 85 10.11 -19.75 1.05
CA ALA A 85 11.01 -19.56 2.19
C ALA A 85 10.84 -20.68 3.24
N THR A 86 9.61 -21.06 3.57
CA THR A 86 9.34 -22.17 4.51
C THR A 86 9.92 -23.49 3.98
N ARG A 87 9.70 -23.83 2.70
CA ARG A 87 10.25 -25.05 2.10
C ARG A 87 11.79 -25.07 2.09
N TRP A 88 12.41 -23.90 1.96
CA TRP A 88 13.86 -23.77 2.02
C TRP A 88 14.39 -24.01 3.43
N LEU A 89 13.74 -23.42 4.45
CA LEU A 89 14.08 -23.65 5.87
C LEU A 89 13.96 -25.12 6.26
N THR A 90 12.85 -25.79 5.93
CA THR A 90 12.63 -27.21 6.25
C THR A 90 13.60 -28.17 5.54
N LYS A 91 14.32 -27.72 4.50
CA LYS A 91 15.38 -28.53 3.87
C LYS A 91 16.74 -28.38 4.53
N LEU A 92 16.92 -27.31 5.31
CA LEU A 92 18.17 -27.00 6.01
C LEU A 92 18.17 -27.55 7.44
N GLU A 93 16.99 -27.71 8.05
CA GLU A 93 16.75 -28.51 9.26
C GLU A 93 16.74 -30.01 8.95
#